data_AF-A0A316N9N7-F1
#
_entry.id   AF-A0A316N9N7-F1
#
_cell.length_a   1.000
_cell.length_b   1.000
_cell.length_c   1.000
_cell.angle_alpha   90.00
_cell.angle_beta   90.00
_cell.angle_gamma   90.00
#
_symmetry.space_group_name_H-M   'P 1'
#
loop_
_entity.id
_entity.type
_entity.pdbx_description
1 polymer ?
#
loop_
_entity_poly.entity_id
_entity_poly.type
_entity_poly.pdbx_seq_one_letter_code
_entity_poly.pdbx_strand_id
1 'polypeptide(L)' 'MNHVFYTDNPARDFNRWDAVQEKRLAKLPVCADCGEPIQDDCYYQINDEAICLSCIKANYRREIEC' A
#
# COMPACT_ATOMS: atom_id res chain seq x y z
N MET A 1 3.51 -19.32 10.95
CA MET A 1 2.47 -19.64 9.95
C MET A 1 1.13 -19.16 10.49
N ASN A 2 0.55 -18.10 9.92
CA ASN A 2 -0.83 -17.70 10.27
C ASN A 2 -1.80 -18.66 9.56
N HIS A 3 -2.29 -19.66 10.28
CA HIS A 3 -3.42 -20.46 9.80
C HIS A 3 -4.68 -19.58 9.85
N VAL A 4 -5.17 -19.17 8.69
CA VAL A 4 -6.51 -18.59 8.56
C VAL A 4 -7.48 -19.76 8.62
N PHE A 5 -8.13 -19.95 9.76
CA PHE A 5 -9.21 -20.91 9.90
C PHE A 5 -10.45 -20.31 9.24
N TYR A 6 -10.77 -20.79 8.03
CA TYR A 6 -12.03 -20.48 7.36
C TYR A 6 -13.17 -21.21 8.05
N THR A 7 -14.32 -20.57 8.14
CA THR A 7 -15.52 -21.05 8.80
C THR A 7 -16.70 -21.02 7.84
N ASP A 8 -17.79 -21.74 8.12
CA ASP A 8 -18.99 -21.75 7.26
C ASP A 8 -19.80 -20.43 7.30
N ASN A 9 -19.19 -19.33 7.78
CA ASN A 9 -19.75 -17.99 7.79
C ASN A 9 -18.83 -17.03 7.01
N PRO A 10 -19.10 -16.83 5.70
CA PRO A 10 -18.27 -15.98 4.84
C PRO A 10 -18.14 -14.53 5.33
N ALA A 11 -19.20 -13.97 5.93
CA ALA A 11 -19.18 -12.60 6.44
C ALA A 11 -18.22 -12.46 7.63
N ARG A 12 -18.20 -13.46 8.53
CA ARG A 12 -17.29 -13.47 9.68
C ARG A 12 -15.83 -13.61 9.23
N ASP A 13 -15.57 -14.47 8.25
CA ASP A 13 -14.24 -14.67 7.70
C ASP A 13 -13.72 -13.42 6.98
N PHE A 14 -14.59 -12.77 6.19
CA PHE A 14 -14.28 -11.49 5.55
C PHE A 14 -13.90 -10.43 6.59
N ASN A 15 -14.74 -10.19 7.59
CA ASN A 15 -14.47 -9.18 8.63
C ASN A 15 -13.15 -9.46 9.37
N ARG A 16 -12.82 -10.73 9.61
CA ARG A 16 -11.56 -11.11 10.23
C ARG A 16 -10.37 -10.83 9.32
N TRP A 17 -10.49 -11.16 8.03
CA TRP A 17 -9.44 -10.90 7.05
C TRP A 17 -9.22 -9.40 6.86
N ASP A 18 -10.30 -8.64 6.73
CA ASP A 18 -10.31 -7.20 6.54
C ASP A 18 -9.59 -6.48 7.70
N ALA A 19 -9.93 -6.80 8.95
CA ALA A 19 -9.25 -6.27 10.12
C ALA A 19 -7.74 -6.63 10.17
N VAL A 20 -7.32 -7.75 9.58
CA VAL A 20 -5.90 -8.11 9.44
C VAL A 20 -5.23 -7.27 8.36
N GLN A 21 -5.92 -6.99 7.25
CA GLN A 21 -5.42 -6.13 6.19
C GLN A 21 -5.28 -4.69 6.66
N GLU A 22 -6.28 -4.12 7.33
CA GLU A 22 -6.21 -2.76 7.89
C GLU A 22 -5.01 -2.60 8.83
N LYS A 23 -4.78 -3.58 9.72
CA LYS A 23 -3.61 -3.60 10.62
C LYS A 23 -2.27 -3.71 9.90
N ARG A 24 -2.24 -4.30 8.71
CA ARG A 24 -1.03 -4.33 7.86
C ARG A 24 -0.83 -2.98 7.19
N LEU A 25 -1.88 -2.41 6.59
CA LEU A 25 -1.85 -1.11 5.93
C LEU A 25 -1.42 0.00 6.88
N ALA A 26 -1.91 -0.01 8.12
CA ALA A 26 -1.55 0.98 9.14
C ALA A 26 -0.05 1.00 9.54
N LYS A 27 0.72 -0.01 9.14
CA LYS A 27 2.17 -0.10 9.40
C LYS A 27 3.02 0.27 8.19
N LEU A 28 2.40 0.45 7.03
CA LEU A 28 3.13 0.80 5.81
C LEU A 28 3.41 2.30 5.78
N PRO A 29 4.50 2.72 5.11
CA PRO A 29 4.69 4.13 4.82
C PRO A 29 3.52 4.66 3.98
N VAL A 30 3.14 5.91 4.21
CA VAL A 30 2.09 6.61 3.46
C VAL A 30 2.73 7.43 2.37
N CYS A 31 2.19 7.35 1.16
CA CYS A 31 2.65 8.15 0.04
C CYS A 31 2.34 9.63 0.28
N ALA A 32 3.35 10.50 0.20
CA ALA A 32 3.17 11.94 0.38
C ALA A 32 2.29 12.57 -0.73
N ASP A 33 2.31 12.01 -1.94
CA ASP A 33 1.56 12.53 -3.09
C ASP A 33 0.07 12.15 -3.06
N CYS A 34 -0.27 10.89 -2.78
CA CYS A 34 -1.66 10.40 -2.86
C CYS A 34 -2.33 10.14 -1.51
N GLY A 35 -1.57 10.16 -0.40
CA GLY A 35 -2.10 9.92 0.94
C GLY A 35 -2.43 8.45 1.26
N GLU A 36 -2.20 7.53 0.32
CA GLU A 36 -2.48 6.11 0.51
C GLU A 36 -1.26 5.34 1.07
N PRO A 37 -1.48 4.29 1.89
CA PRO A 37 -0.41 3.38 2.28
C PRO A 37 0.25 2.72 1.07
N ILE A 38 1.57 2.72 1.02
CA ILE A 38 2.34 2.15 -0.10
C ILE A 38 2.38 0.63 0.07
N GLN A 39 1.66 -0.08 -0.79
CA GLN A 39 1.56 -1.55 -0.78
C GLN A 39 2.56 -2.24 -1.73
N ASP A 40 3.27 -1.48 -2.56
CA ASP A 40 4.34 -1.99 -3.41
C ASP A 40 5.55 -2.44 -2.57
N ASP A 41 6.33 -3.39 -3.08
CA ASP A 41 7.55 -3.91 -2.40
C ASP A 41 8.66 -2.85 -2.24
N CYS A 42 8.58 -1.76 -3.01
CA CYS A 42 9.53 -0.66 -2.95
C CYS A 42 8.84 0.70 -3.15
N TYR A 43 9.52 1.75 -2.70
CA TYR A 43 9.11 3.14 -2.89
C TYR A 43 10.33 4.05 -3.04
N TYR A 44 10.12 5.28 -3.50
CA TYR A 44 11.16 6.29 -3.57
C TYR A 44 11.12 7.16 -2.32
N GLN A 45 12.28 7.42 -1.71
CA GLN A 45 12.42 8.42 -0.65
C GLN A 45 13.07 9.67 -1.24
N ILE A 46 12.35 10.79 -1.25
CA ILE A 46 12.79 12.07 -1.82
C ILE A 46 12.52 13.15 -0.77
N ASN A 47 13.54 13.88 -0.33
CA ASN A 47 13.40 14.89 0.73
C ASN A 47 12.72 14.36 2.00
N ASP A 48 13.08 13.15 2.43
CA ASP A 48 12.47 12.44 3.57
C ASP A 48 10.99 12.03 3.41
N GLU A 49 10.40 12.28 2.24
CA GLU A 49 9.03 11.88 1.91
C GLU A 49 9.03 10.56 1.11
N ALA A 50 8.13 9.66 1.49
CA ALA A 50 7.91 8.40 0.76
C ALA A 50 6.93 8.63 -0.39
N ILE A 51 7.30 8.24 -1.62
CA ILE A 51 6.46 8.37 -2.81
C ILE A 51 6.37 7.02 -3.52
N CYS A 52 5.14 6.59 -3.81
CA CYS A 52 4.90 5.32 -4.51
C CYS A 52 5.32 5.37 -5.99
N LEU A 53 5.55 4.19 -6.56
CA LEU A 53 6.00 4.05 -7.96
C LEU A 53 4.99 4.64 -8.95
N SER A 54 3.69 4.54 -8.66
CA SER A 54 2.64 5.08 -9.52
C SER A 54 2.70 6.61 -9.57
N CYS A 55 2.82 7.29 -8.43
CA CYS A 55 2.99 8.74 -8.38
C CYS A 55 4.29 9.20 -9.05
N ILE A 56 5.41 8.49 -8.85
CA ILE A 56 6.66 8.78 -9.56
C ILE A 56 6.49 8.75 -11.08
N LYS A 57 5.87 7.69 -11.61
CA LYS A 57 5.65 7.52 -13.04
C LYS A 57 4.65 8.54 -13.60
N ALA A 58 3.61 8.87 -12.85
CA ALA A 58 2.56 9.77 -13.31
C ALA A 58 2.97 11.24 -13.25
N ASN A 59 3.66 11.66 -12.18
CA ASN A 59 3.88 13.07 -11.88
C ASN A 59 5.28 13.57 -12.24
N TYR A 60 6.30 12.71 -12.17
CA TYR A 60 7.70 13.14 -12.20
C TYR A 60 8.50 12.58 -13.39
N ARG A 61 7.96 11.60 -14.12
CA ARG A 61 8.60 11.06 -15.32
C ARG A 61 8.04 11.74 -16.58
N ARG A 62 8.86 12.56 -17.24
CA ARG A 62 8.58 13.14 -18.56
C ARG A 62 9.80 13.01 -19.47
N GLU A 63 9.57 12.76 -20.74
CA GLU A 63 10.61 12.78 -21.77
C GLU A 63 10.83 14.24 -22.21
N ILE A 64 12.09 14.65 -22.25
CA ILE A 64 12.51 15.98 -22.70
C ILE A 64 13.45 15.73 -23.89
N GLU A 65 13.11 16.30 -25.05
CA GLU A 65 14.01 16.33 -26.21
C GLU A 65 15.07 17.41 -25.95
N CYS A 66 16.35 17.03 -26.06
CA CYS A 66 17.50 17.91 -25.90
C CYS A 66 17.99 18.45 -27.23
#